data_AF-A0A3D3NF36-F1
#
_entry.id   AF-A0A3D3NF36-F1
#
_cell.length_a   1.000
_cell.length_b   1.000
_cell.length_c   1.000
_cell.angle_alpha   90.00
_cell.angle_beta   90.00
_cell.angle_gamma   90.00
#
_symmetry.space_group_name_H-M   'P 1'
#
loop_
_entity.id
_entity.type
_entity.pdbx_description
1 polymer ?
#
loop_
_entity_poly.entity_id
_entity_poly.type
_entity_poly.pdbx_seq_one_letter_code
_entity_poly.pdbx_strand_id
1 'polypeptide(L)'
;MGKMTVLSTLGSRFEAVVQLVGDSGDGKRTVAECFRLGQSGEGDLPTLRDARLTVEESEGRLQLRISSDQTINDPLLQVNVRVGCGSEVGRNYVLLIDPPNRRAQPPTLQRPQSRDRQFPATPGAPATLAAPAT
;
A
#
# COMPACT_ATOMS: atom_id res chain seq x y z
N MET A 1 18.30 11.46 -4.55
CA MET A 1 17.63 10.52 -3.60
C MET A 1 17.13 11.28 -2.38
N GLY A 2 15.88 11.05 -1.99
CA GLY A 2 15.18 11.78 -0.92
C GLY A 2 14.83 10.91 0.28
N LYS A 3 13.68 11.19 0.91
CA LYS A 3 13.21 10.47 2.10
C LYS A 3 12.65 9.10 1.74
N MET A 4 12.96 8.09 2.56
CA MET A 4 12.31 6.77 2.53
C MET A 4 11.07 6.77 3.43
N THR A 5 9.98 6.21 2.94
CA THR A 5 8.72 6.02 3.67
C THR A 5 8.40 4.53 3.68
N VAL A 6 8.22 3.97 4.87
CA VAL A 6 7.87 2.55 5.04
C VAL A 6 6.37 2.38 4.86
N LEU A 7 5.97 1.37 4.08
CA LEU A 7 4.58 1.02 3.80
C LEU A 7 4.14 -0.26 4.53
N SER A 8 5.09 -1.08 4.96
CA SER A 8 4.85 -2.32 5.71
C SER A 8 4.91 -2.14 7.24
N THR A 9 4.19 -2.99 7.98
CA THR A 9 4.30 -3.11 9.45
C THR A 9 5.15 -4.29 9.87
N LEU A 10 5.55 -4.34 11.15
CA LEU A 10 6.27 -5.48 11.72
C LEU A 10 5.51 -6.80 11.50
N GLY A 11 6.24 -7.86 11.16
CA GLY A 11 5.70 -9.20 10.85
C GLY A 11 5.14 -9.34 9.43
N SER A 12 5.25 -8.31 8.59
CA SER A 12 4.88 -8.37 7.15
C SER A 12 6.12 -8.36 6.26
N ARG A 13 5.92 -8.62 4.96
CA ARG A 13 6.95 -8.44 3.93
C ARG A 13 7.35 -6.98 3.85
N PHE A 14 8.64 -6.69 3.72
CA PHE A 14 9.13 -5.32 3.67
C PHE A 14 8.65 -4.61 2.40
N GLU A 15 8.04 -3.44 2.59
CA GLU A 15 7.71 -2.54 1.49
C GLU A 15 8.00 -1.08 1.89
N ALA A 16 8.69 -0.36 1.01
CA ALA A 16 9.00 1.05 1.21
C ALA A 16 9.09 1.80 -0.13
N VAL A 17 8.97 3.12 -0.06
CA VAL A 17 9.14 4.03 -1.20
C VAL A 17 10.16 5.11 -0.88
N VAL A 18 11.03 5.44 -1.83
CA VAL A 18 11.98 6.54 -1.74
C VAL A 18 11.62 7.59 -2.77
N GLN A 19 11.37 8.82 -2.33
CA GLN A 19 11.14 9.92 -3.26
C GLN A 19 12.45 10.25 -3.97
N LEU A 20 12.44 10.23 -5.30
CA LEU A 20 13.61 10.57 -6.09
C LEU A 20 13.64 12.08 -6.31
N VAL A 21 14.55 12.75 -5.59
CA VAL A 21 14.89 14.15 -5.82
C VAL A 21 15.90 14.19 -6.96
N GLY A 22 15.48 14.67 -8.12
CA GLY A 22 16.25 14.78 -9.36
C GLY A 22 15.46 15.60 -10.38
N ASP A 23 16.17 16.31 -11.26
CA ASP A 23 15.57 17.23 -12.20
C ASP A 23 14.90 16.45 -13.34
N SER A 24 13.57 16.53 -13.42
CA SER A 24 12.80 16.04 -14.57
C SER A 24 13.13 16.80 -15.87
N GLY A 25 13.99 17.83 -15.81
CA GLY A 25 14.32 18.74 -16.90
C GLY A 25 15.51 18.35 -17.78
N ASP A 26 16.28 17.32 -17.45
CA ASP A 26 17.47 16.94 -18.24
C ASP A 26 17.44 15.48 -18.69
N GLY A 27 16.32 15.04 -19.30
CA GLY A 27 16.20 13.83 -20.14
C GLY A 27 16.60 12.46 -19.56
N LYS A 28 17.19 12.42 -18.36
CA LYS A 28 17.84 11.26 -17.77
C LYS A 28 16.85 10.59 -16.85
N ARG A 29 15.84 9.97 -17.48
CA ARG A 29 14.89 9.08 -16.81
C ARG A 29 15.72 8.08 -15.99
N THR A 30 15.66 8.19 -14.67
CA THR A 30 16.43 7.29 -13.82
C THR A 30 15.73 5.93 -13.86
N VAL A 31 16.36 4.96 -14.51
CA VAL A 31 15.78 3.63 -14.72
C VAL A 31 16.03 2.75 -13.50
N ALA A 32 15.18 1.76 -13.25
CA ALA A 32 15.24 0.92 -12.05
C ALA A 32 16.57 0.14 -11.93
N GLU A 33 17.18 -0.22 -13.05
CA GLU A 33 18.46 -0.93 -13.16
C GLU A 33 19.64 -0.10 -12.64
N CYS A 34 19.46 1.21 -12.54
CA CYS A 34 20.44 2.10 -11.94
C CYS A 34 20.50 1.97 -10.43
N PHE A 35 19.46 1.42 -9.79
CA PHE A 35 19.39 1.26 -8.36
C PHE A 35 19.76 -0.16 -7.95
N ARG A 36 20.52 -0.27 -6.87
CA ARG A 36 20.89 -1.54 -6.26
C ARG A 36 20.90 -1.41 -4.75
N LEU A 37 20.64 -2.51 -4.04
CA LEU A 37 20.87 -2.57 -2.61
C LEU A 37 22.37 -2.63 -2.31
N GLY A 38 22.78 -1.91 -1.27
CA GLY A 38 24.11 -2.03 -0.69
C GLY A 38 24.16 -3.20 0.28
N GLN A 39 25.22 -3.99 0.21
CA GLN A 39 25.40 -5.17 1.08
C GLN A 39 26.03 -4.83 2.45
N SER A 40 26.53 -3.61 2.61
CA SER A 40 27.24 -3.17 3.81
C SER A 40 26.28 -2.47 4.76
N GLY A 41 25.99 -3.11 5.90
CA GLY A 41 25.39 -2.48 7.07
C GLY A 41 26.41 -1.62 7.82
N GLU A 42 25.95 -0.65 8.60
CA GLU A 42 26.78 0.04 9.60
C GLU A 42 26.51 -0.61 10.96
N GLY A 43 27.54 -1.16 11.58
CA GLY A 43 27.42 -1.84 12.87
C GLY A 43 26.69 -3.19 12.80
N ASP A 44 26.03 -3.56 13.89
CA ASP A 44 25.37 -4.86 14.09
C ASP A 44 23.86 -4.83 13.74
N LEU A 45 23.41 -3.82 12.98
CA LEU A 45 21.99 -3.63 12.68
C LEU A 45 21.52 -4.63 11.60
N PRO A 46 20.30 -5.18 11.71
CA PRO A 46 19.72 -6.00 10.66
C PRO A 46 19.59 -5.15 9.38
N THR A 47 20.15 -5.67 8.29
CA THR A 47 20.22 -4.97 7.01
C THR A 47 19.42 -5.73 5.96
N LEU A 48 18.61 -5.01 5.18
CA LEU A 48 17.88 -5.57 4.04
C LEU A 48 18.88 -5.98 2.95
N ARG A 49 18.94 -7.28 2.65
CA ARG A 49 19.94 -7.85 1.72
C ARG A 49 19.41 -7.99 0.30
N ASP A 50 18.13 -8.33 0.18
CA ASP A 50 17.49 -8.62 -1.09
C ASP A 50 16.13 -7.92 -1.18
N ALA A 51 15.89 -7.22 -2.28
CA ALA A 51 14.61 -6.62 -2.61
C ALA A 51 14.50 -6.38 -4.12
N ARG A 52 13.27 -6.39 -4.61
CA ARG A 52 12.93 -5.89 -5.93
C ARG A 52 12.83 -4.37 -5.90
N LEU A 53 13.49 -3.73 -6.84
CA LEU A 53 13.55 -2.28 -7.01
C LEU A 53 12.80 -1.91 -8.29
N THR A 54 11.85 -0.98 -8.18
CA THR A 54 11.05 -0.50 -9.32
C THR A 54 10.92 1.01 -9.24
N VAL A 55 10.98 1.69 -10.38
CA VAL A 55 10.80 3.15 -10.44
C VAL A 55 9.43 3.43 -11.03
N GLU A 56 8.61 4.13 -10.28
CA GLU A 56 7.25 4.51 -10.65
C GLU A 56 7.09 6.02 -10.55
N GLU A 57 6.18 6.60 -11.33
CA GLU A 57 5.81 8.00 -11.19
C GLU A 57 4.48 8.07 -10.43
N SER A 58 4.44 8.87 -9.37
CA SER A 58 3.23 9.08 -8.57
C SER A 58 3.14 10.55 -8.19
N GLU A 59 2.00 11.15 -8.49
CA GLU A 59 1.72 12.58 -8.30
C GLU A 59 2.75 13.51 -9.00
N GLY A 60 3.20 13.13 -10.20
CA GLY A 60 4.20 13.89 -10.95
C GLY A 60 5.61 13.85 -10.36
N ARG A 61 5.85 12.95 -9.39
CA ARG A 61 7.17 12.73 -8.78
C ARG A 61 7.61 11.29 -9.03
N LEU A 62 8.89 11.13 -9.37
CA LEU A 62 9.50 9.80 -9.46
C LEU A 62 9.73 9.23 -8.05
N GLN A 63 9.37 7.97 -7.87
CA GLN A 63 9.53 7.23 -6.63
C GLN A 63 10.16 5.87 -6.92
N LEU A 64 11.11 5.48 -6.09
CA LEU A 64 11.70 4.15 -6.10
C LEU A 64 10.94 3.28 -5.09
N ARG A 65 10.17 2.31 -5.57
CA ARG A 65 9.51 1.30 -4.74
C ARG A 65 10.44 0.12 -4.51
N ILE A 66 10.55 -0.26 -3.24
CA ILE A 66 11.41 -1.33 -2.74
C ILE A 66 10.50 -2.36 -2.07
N SER A 67 10.45 -3.57 -2.62
CA SER A 67 9.63 -4.67 -2.10
C SER A 67 10.49 -5.91 -1.90
N SER A 68 10.51 -6.48 -0.70
CA SER A 68 11.23 -7.71 -0.39
C SER A 68 10.28 -8.82 0.02
N ASP A 69 10.61 -10.05 -0.34
CA ASP A 69 9.91 -11.24 0.16
C ASP A 69 10.30 -11.60 1.60
N GLN A 70 11.29 -10.91 2.17
CA GLN A 70 11.71 -11.09 3.56
C GLN A 70 10.68 -10.49 4.52
N THR A 71 10.23 -11.29 5.48
CA THR A 71 9.41 -10.82 6.60
C THR A 71 10.28 -10.10 7.63
N ILE A 72 9.91 -8.87 8.00
CA ILE A 72 10.67 -8.08 8.97
C ILE A 72 10.10 -8.26 10.36
N ASN A 73 10.88 -8.86 11.27
CA ASN A 73 10.48 -9.09 12.66
C ASN A 73 11.22 -8.19 13.66
N ASP A 74 12.25 -7.47 13.21
CA ASP A 74 12.98 -6.52 14.03
C ASP A 74 12.43 -5.09 13.82
N PRO A 75 12.17 -4.32 14.87
CA PRO A 75 11.64 -2.96 14.76
C PRO A 75 12.64 -1.98 14.16
N LEU A 76 13.93 -2.30 14.13
CA LEU A 76 14.96 -1.48 13.54
C LEU A 76 15.45 -2.16 12.26
N LEU A 77 15.56 -1.44 11.15
CA LEU A 77 16.04 -2.01 9.89
C LEU A 77 16.92 -1.01 9.15
N GLN A 78 18.07 -1.49 8.69
CA GLN A 78 18.94 -0.73 7.81
C GLN A 78 18.67 -1.08 6.34
N VAL A 79 18.53 -0.05 5.50
CA VAL A 79 18.37 -0.20 4.05
C VAL A 79 19.37 0.68 3.34
N ASN A 80 20.30 0.06 2.63
CA ASN A 80 21.31 0.75 1.86
C ASN A 80 20.91 0.79 0.39
N VAL A 81 20.77 1.97 -0.19
CA VAL A 81 20.41 2.13 -1.61
C VAL A 81 21.55 2.85 -2.33
N ARG A 82 22.03 2.27 -3.44
CA ARG A 82 23.08 2.85 -4.28
C ARG A 82 22.56 3.09 -5.70
N VAL A 83 23.03 4.15 -6.33
CA VAL A 83 22.77 4.50 -7.73
C VAL A 83 24.05 4.31 -8.54
N GLY A 84 24.02 3.63 -9.68
CA GLY A 84 25.20 3.30 -10.50
C GLY A 84 25.28 3.97 -11.88
N CYS A 85 24.22 4.61 -12.37
CA CYS A 85 24.15 5.13 -13.76
C CYS A 85 24.76 6.53 -13.96
N GLY A 86 26.02 6.70 -13.58
CA GLY A 86 26.84 7.88 -13.88
C GLY A 86 27.45 8.52 -12.64
N SER A 87 26.64 8.80 -11.62
CA SER A 87 27.11 9.27 -10.32
C SER A 87 26.85 8.20 -9.28
N GLU A 88 27.92 7.62 -8.73
CA GLU A 88 27.78 6.66 -7.64
C GLU A 88 27.37 7.41 -6.37
N VAL A 89 26.08 7.35 -6.05
CA VAL A 89 25.52 7.94 -4.83
C VAL A 89 24.90 6.82 -4.01
N GLY A 90 25.36 6.68 -2.78
CA GLY A 90 24.79 5.78 -1.78
C GLY A 90 24.02 6.54 -0.71
N ARG A 91 22.91 5.99 -0.24
CA ARG A 91 22.22 6.43 0.97
C ARG A 91 21.93 5.25 1.86
N ASN A 92 22.31 5.40 3.12
CA ASN A 92 21.96 4.50 4.18
C ASN A 92 20.73 5.03 4.92
N TYR A 93 19.67 4.23 5.01
CA TYR A 93 18.46 4.55 5.77
C TYR A 93 18.39 3.63 6.99
N VAL A 94 18.23 4.22 8.17
CA VAL A 94 17.88 3.50 9.39
C VAL A 94 16.42 3.78 9.69
N LEU A 95 15.60 2.73 9.70
CA LEU A 95 14.15 2.79 9.78
C LEU A 95 13.70 2.22 11.12
N LEU A 96 12.72 2.87 11.75
CA LEU A 96 11.87 2.21 12.73
C LEU A 96 10.59 1.73 12.04
N ILE A 97 10.26 0.45 12.24
CA ILE A 97 9.06 -0.18 11.71
C ILE A 97 8.08 -0.34 12.86
N ASP A 98 6.92 0.30 12.71
CA ASP A 98 5.87 0.21 13.72
C ASP A 98 5.25 -1.19 13.76
N PRO A 99 4.87 -1.68 14.95
CA PRO A 99 4.06 -2.88 15.07
C PRO A 99 2.70 -2.67 14.39
N PRO A 100 2.05 -3.75 13.91
CA PRO A 100 0.72 -3.63 13.36
C PRO A 100 -0.20 -3.06 14.44
N ASN A 101 -0.72 -1.87 14.19
CA ASN A 101 -1.67 -1.23 15.09
C ASN A 101 -2.89 -2.14 15.21
N ARG A 102 -3.00 -2.89 16.30
CA ARG A 102 -4.23 -3.58 16.70
C ARG A 102 -5.27 -2.56 17.18
N ARG A 103 -5.50 -1.47 16.44
CA ARG A 103 -6.80 -0.83 16.51
C ARG A 103 -7.74 -1.83 15.88
N ALA A 104 -8.45 -2.56 16.74
CA ALA A 104 -9.54 -3.42 16.35
C ALA A 104 -10.32 -2.69 15.26
N GLN A 105 -10.28 -3.20 14.04
CA GLN A 105 -11.25 -2.81 13.04
C GLN A 105 -12.59 -3.10 13.73
N PRO A 106 -13.43 -2.09 14.03
CA PRO A 106 -14.74 -2.39 14.55
C PRO A 106 -15.36 -3.37 13.55
N PRO A 107 -15.95 -4.49 14.01
CA PRO A 107 -16.58 -5.43 13.09
C PRO A 107 -17.48 -4.58 12.19
N THR A 108 -17.31 -4.73 10.87
CA THR A 108 -18.22 -4.13 9.91
C THR A 108 -19.59 -4.72 10.24
N LEU A 109 -20.39 -3.98 11.01
CA LEU A 109 -21.81 -4.24 11.20
C LEU A 109 -22.40 -4.09 9.80
N GLN A 110 -22.47 -5.20 9.05
CA GLN A 110 -23.31 -5.29 7.88
C GLN A 110 -24.71 -4.92 8.35
N ARG A 111 -25.15 -3.71 7.98
CA ARG A 111 -26.54 -3.30 8.16
C ARG A 111 -27.37 -4.42 7.52
N PRO A 112 -28.29 -5.08 8.25
CA PRO A 112 -29.12 -6.10 7.66
C PRO A 112 -29.80 -5.47 6.46
N GLN A 113 -29.54 -6.03 5.27
CA GLN A 113 -30.28 -5.72 4.07
C GLN A 113 -31.73 -6.01 4.44
N SER A 114 -32.50 -4.97 4.75
CA SER A 114 -33.95 -5.08 4.80
C SER A 114 -34.34 -5.54 3.42
N ARG A 115 -34.57 -6.85 3.27
CA ARG A 115 -35.28 -7.40 2.11
C ARG A 115 -36.53 -6.56 2.04
N ASP A 116 -36.56 -5.72 1.01
CA ASP A 116 -37.72 -4.95 0.61
C ASP A 116 -38.89 -5.92 0.67
N ARG A 117 -39.70 -5.78 1.72
CA ARG A 117 -40.85 -6.63 1.92
C ARG A 117 -41.84 -6.12 0.90
N GLN A 118 -41.67 -6.60 -0.33
CA GLN A 118 -42.63 -6.42 -1.41
C GLN A 118 -43.96 -6.90 -0.86
N PHE A 119 -44.78 -5.93 -0.46
CA PHE A 119 -46.16 -6.16 -0.13
C PHE A 119 -46.82 -6.64 -1.43
N PRO A 120 -47.41 -7.84 -1.44
CA PRO A 120 -48.15 -8.27 -2.61
C PRO A 120 -49.30 -7.28 -2.81
N ALA A 121 -49.23 -6.51 -3.90
CA ALA A 121 -50.34 -5.71 -4.37
C ALA A 121 -51.48 -6.69 -4.69
N THR A 122 -52.57 -6.57 -3.93
CA THR A 122 -53.78 -7.36 -4.13
C THR A 122 -54.41 -6.91 -5.46
N PRO A 123 -54.59 -7.80 -6.46
CA PRO A 123 -55.32 -7.44 -7.66
C PRO A 123 -56.79 -7.23 -7.28
N GLY A 124 -57.27 -6.00 -7.42
CA GLY A 124 -58.68 -5.69 -7.31
C GLY A 124 -59.41 -6.02 -8.61
N ALA A 125 -60.57 -6.69 -8.48
CA ALA A 125 -61.82 -6.57 -9.25
C ALA A 125 -62.52 -7.94 -9.44
N PRO A 126 -63.83 -7.99 -9.77
CA PRO A 126 -64.98 -7.27 -9.22
C PRO A 126 -66.18 -8.23 -8.93
N ALA A 127 -67.39 -7.67 -8.71
CA ALA A 127 -68.73 -8.29 -8.67
C ALA A 127 -69.21 -8.79 -7.27
N THR A 128 -70.47 -8.61 -6.85
CA THR A 128 -71.73 -8.41 -7.58
C THR A 128 -72.74 -7.67 -6.69
N LEU A 129 -73.52 -6.75 -7.25
CA LEU A 129 -74.73 -6.23 -6.61
C LEU A 129 -75.78 -7.36 -6.53
N ALA A 130 -76.24 -7.70 -5.32
CA ALA A 130 -77.46 -8.48 -5.12
C ALA A 130 -78.31 -7.81 -4.03
N ALA A 131 -79.55 -7.51 -4.38
CA ALA A 131 -80.58 -6.85 -3.57
C ALA A 131 -80.99 -7.66 -2.32
N PRO A 132 -81.74 -7.05 -1.40
CA PRO A 132 -83.14 -7.49 -1.31
C PRO A 132 -84.17 -6.37 -1.07
N ALA A 133 -85.41 -6.81 -1.22
CA ALA A 133 -86.68 -6.10 -1.19
C ALA A 133 -87.01 -5.40 0.13
N THR A 134 -87.79 -4.30 0.03
CA THR A 134 -89.18 -4.18 0.53
C THR A 134 -89.86 -3.05 -0.23
#